data_AF-A0AAD7XWJ8-F1
#
_entry.id   AF-A0AAD7XWJ8-F1
#
_cell.length_a   1.000
_cell.length_b   1.000
_cell.length_c   1.000
_cell.angle_alpha   90.00
_cell.angle_beta   90.00
_cell.angle_gamma   90.00
#
_symmetry.space_group_name_H-M   'P 1'
#
loop_
_entity.id
_entity.type
_entity.pdbx_description
1 polymer ?
#
loop_
_entity_poly.entity_id
_entity_poly.type
_entity_poly.pdbx_seq_one_letter_code
_entity_poly.pdbx_strand_id
1 'polypeptide(L)' 'MTFQWVYQAGNTWVPFDGNNNRVLEQFWRSSRNGQVIVNRLPAVVYPRQLQMLVNNNTWVRIVRTGC' A
#
# COMPACT_ATOMS: atom_id res chain seq x y z
N MET A 1 14.05 3.45 11.09
CA MET A 1 12.88 3.73 10.22
C MET A 1 11.64 3.60 11.10
N THR A 2 10.85 4.66 11.24
CA THR A 2 9.73 4.71 12.20
C THR A 2 8.40 4.18 11.63
N PHE A 3 8.31 3.83 10.34
CA PHE A 3 7.10 3.23 9.76
C PHE A 3 7.37 2.31 8.56
N GLN A 4 6.49 1.32 8.39
CA GLN A 4 6.47 0.36 7.28
C GLN A 4 5.03 0.07 6.86
N TRP A 5 4.74 0.23 5.58
CA TRP A 5 3.49 -0.22 4.99
C TRP A 5 3.61 -1.69 4.60
N VAL A 6 2.55 -2.45 4.83
CA VAL A 6 2.42 -3.86 4.46
C VAL A 6 1.10 -4.08 3.73
N TYR A 7 1.05 -5.09 2.86
CA TYR A 7 -0.17 -5.54 2.19
C TYR A 7 -0.43 -7.02 2.44
N GLN A 8 -1.69 -7.41 2.36
CA GLN A 8 -2.10 -8.79 2.57
C GLN A 8 -1.87 -9.63 1.30
N ALA A 9 -1.11 -10.71 1.41
CA ALA A 9 -0.94 -11.72 0.37
C ALA A 9 -1.32 -13.10 0.94
N GLY A 10 -2.55 -13.52 0.67
CA GLY A 10 -3.15 -14.68 1.33
C GLY A 10 -3.23 -14.49 2.84
N ASN A 11 -2.57 -15.37 3.59
CA ASN A 11 -2.50 -15.31 5.07
C ASN A 11 -1.26 -14.59 5.59
N THR A 12 -0.48 -13.96 4.72
CA THR A 12 0.77 -13.28 5.09
C THR A 12 0.68 -11.77 4.85
N TRP A 13 1.45 -11.01 5.63
CA TRP A 13 1.66 -9.58 5.42
C TRP A 13 3.01 -9.36 4.79
N VAL A 14 3.03 -8.74 3.61
CA VAL A 14 4.25 -8.52 2.83
C VAL A 14 4.59 -7.03 2.87
N PRO A 15 5.84 -6.66 3.19
CA PRO A 15 6.24 -5.26 3.18
C PRO A 15 6.30 -4.70 1.76
N PHE A 16 5.88 -3.45 1.60
CA PHE A 16 6.22 -2.69 0.41
C PHE A 16 7.72 -2.39 0.37
N ASP A 17 8.30 -2.35 -0.83
CA ASP A 17 9.68 -1.89 -1.02
C ASP A 17 9.86 -0.43 -0.54
N GLY A 18 11.11 -0.01 -0.38
CA GLY A 18 11.45 1.29 0.20
C GLY A 18 10.85 2.49 -0.57
N ASN A 19 10.67 2.40 -1.89
CA ASN A 19 10.11 3.48 -2.68
C ASN A 19 8.59 3.54 -2.50
N ASN A 20 7.91 2.42 -2.69
CA ASN A 20 6.47 2.32 -2.49
C ASN A 20 6.07 2.67 -1.05
N ASN A 21 6.85 2.24 -0.05
CA ASN A 21 6.63 2.58 1.35
C ASN A 21 6.60 4.10 1.59
N ARG A 22 7.55 4.84 0.99
CA ARG A 22 7.60 6.31 1.07
C ARG A 22 6.44 6.97 0.35
N VAL A 23 6.08 6.47 -0.83
CA VAL A 23 4.97 6.99 -1.65
C VAL A 23 3.63 6.79 -0.95
N LEU A 24 3.39 5.59 -0.39
CA LEU A 24 2.19 5.30 0.42
C LEU A 24 2.07 6.23 1.63
N GLU A 25 3.18 6.50 2.32
CA GLU A 25 3.17 7.45 3.42
C GLU A 25 2.78 8.86 2.97
N GLN A 26 3.27 9.32 1.82
CA GLN A 26 2.90 10.62 1.25
C GLN A 26 1.41 10.67 0.89
N PHE A 27 0.86 9.62 0.28
CA PHE A 27 -0.56 9.50 -0.03
C PHE A 27 -1.43 9.52 1.22
N TRP A 28 -1.02 8.79 2.25
CA TRP A 28 -1.71 8.75 3.53
C TRP A 28 -1.71 10.12 4.21
N ARG A 29 -0.54 10.77 4.33
CA ARG A 29 -0.41 12.10 4.94
C ARG A 29 -1.17 13.19 4.18
N SER A 30 -1.21 13.10 2.85
CA SER A 30 -1.91 14.07 1.99
C SER A 30 -3.39 13.75 1.78
N SER A 31 -3.90 12.64 2.31
CA SER A 31 -5.27 12.16 2.06
C SER A 31 -5.62 11.99 0.57
N ARG A 32 -4.66 11.59 -0.26
CA ARG A 32 -4.87 11.41 -1.70
C ARG A 32 -4.75 9.94 -2.09
N ASN A 33 -5.56 9.53 -3.06
CA ASN A 33 -5.38 8.26 -3.73
C ASN A 33 -4.22 8.37 -4.73
N GLY A 34 -3.61 7.25 -5.08
CA GLY A 34 -2.51 7.24 -6.03
C GLY A 34 -2.18 5.86 -6.55
N GLN A 35 -1.25 5.77 -7.50
CA GLN A 35 -0.85 4.51 -8.10
C GLN A 35 0.54 4.09 -7.65
N VAL A 36 0.71 2.78 -7.46
CA VAL A 36 1.98 2.12 -7.16
C VAL A 36 2.09 0.85 -8.00
N ILE A 37 3.30 0.27 -8.09
CA ILE A 37 3.50 -1.04 -8.70
C ILE A 37 3.75 -2.06 -7.58
N VAL A 38 2.90 -3.07 -7.46
CA VAL A 38 3.04 -4.16 -6.48
C VAL A 38 3.20 -5.47 -7.24
N ASN A 39 4.29 -6.21 -6.96
CA ASN A 39 4.56 -7.48 -7.63
C ASN A 39 4.45 -7.39 -9.17
N ARG A 40 5.01 -6.33 -9.76
CA ARG A 40 4.96 -6.01 -11.20
C ARG A 40 3.56 -5.74 -11.77
N LEU A 41 2.56 -5.53 -10.91
CA LEU A 41 1.20 -5.18 -11.31
C LEU A 41 0.88 -3.73 -10.89
N PRO A 42 0.15 -2.96 -11.72
CA PRO A 42 -0.34 -1.66 -11.31
C PRO A 42 -1.37 -1.81 -10.19
N ALA A 43 -1.31 -0.95 -9.18
CA ALA A 43 -2.27 -0.92 -8.09
C ALA A 43 -2.68 0.51 -7.77
N VAL A 44 -3.99 0.74 -7.59
CA VAL A 44 -4.52 2.02 -7.09
C VAL A 44 -4.68 1.91 -5.59
N VAL A 45 -4.05 2.80 -4.84
CA VAL A 45 -4.05 2.85 -3.38
C VAL A 45 -5.09 3.83 -2.89
N TYR A 46 -5.91 3.39 -1.93
CA TYR A 46 -6.92 4.17 -1.23
C TYR A 46 -6.55 4.22 0.26
N PRO A 47 -5.65 5.14 0.66
CA PRO A 47 -5.03 5.10 1.99
C PRO A 47 -6.03 5.37 3.13
N ARG A 48 -7.12 6.10 2.87
CA ARG A 48 -8.20 6.30 3.86
C ARG A 48 -9.01 5.04 4.14
N GLN A 49 -9.12 4.17 3.14
CA GLN A 49 -9.86 2.91 3.23
C GLN A 49 -8.96 1.74 3.67
N LEU A 50 -7.65 1.98 3.80
CA LEU A 50 -6.65 0.95 4.08
C LEU A 50 -6.75 -0.22 3.08
N GLN A 51 -6.97 0.12 1.80
CA GLN A 51 -7.13 -0.82 0.71
C GLN A 51 -6.36 -0.36 -0.54
N MET A 52 -6.05 -1.31 -1.41
CA MET A 52 -5.59 -1.06 -2.77
C MET A 52 -6.31 -1.99 -3.75
N LEU A 53 -6.51 -1.52 -4.97
CA LEU A 53 -7.06 -2.29 -6.08
C LEU A 53 -5.91 -2.68 -7.02
N VAL A 54 -5.51 -3.95 -7.00
CA VAL A 54 -4.42 -4.50 -7.82
C VAL A 54 -4.98 -4.96 -9.16
N ASN A 55 -4.29 -4.54 -10.23
CA ASN A 55 -4.60 -4.87 -11.61
C ASN A 55 -6.08 -4.65 -11.99
N ASN A 56 -6.71 -3.62 -11.40
CA ASN A 56 -8.13 -3.29 -11.56
C ASN A 56 -9.10 -4.45 -11.27
N ASN A 57 -8.69 -5.44 -10.48
CA ASN A 57 -9.49 -6.66 -10.27
C ASN A 57 -9.58 -7.07 -8.80
N THR A 58 -8.48 -6.96 -8.05
CA THR A 58 -8.41 -7.54 -6.71
C THR A 58 -8.21 -6.48 -5.64
N TRP A 59 -9.16 -6.39 -4.71
CA TRP A 59 -9.02 -5.58 -3.52
C TRP A 59 -8.11 -6.26 -2.50
N VAL A 60 -7.08 -5.54 -2.07
CA VAL A 60 -6.08 -6.00 -1.11
C VAL A 60 -6.02 -5.02 0.05
N ARG A 61 -6.03 -5.53 1.27
CA ARG A 61 -5.88 -4.72 2.48
C ARG A 61 -4.44 -4.27 2.65
N ILE A 62 -4.24 -3.03 3.06
CA ILE A 62 -2.95 -2.46 3.43
C ILE A 62 -2.97 -1.95 4.87
N VAL A 63 -1.83 -1.97 5.55
CA VAL A 63 -1.72 -1.50 6.94
C VAL A 63 -0.38 -0.77 7.11
N ARG A 64 -0.41 0.30 7.91
CA ARG A 64 0.79 0.98 8.38
C ARG A 64 1.23 0.38 9.71
N THR A 65 2.47 -0.04 9.81
CA THR A 65 3.10 -0.52 11.06
C THR A 65 4.24 0.42 11.46
N GLY A 66 4.60 0.42 12.74
CA GLY A 66 5.62 1.31 13.31
C GLY A 66 5.09 2.67 13.76
N CYS A 67 5.78 3.26 14.73
CA CYS A 67 5.48 4.53 15.40
C CYS A 67 6.43 5.63 14.92
#